data_AF-A0A1Y1L3P1-F1
#
_entry.id   AF-A0A1Y1L3P1-F1
#
_cell.length_a   1.000
_cell.length_b   1.000
_cell.length_c   1.000
_cell.angle_alpha   90.00
_cell.angle_beta   90.00
_cell.angle_gamma   90.00
#
_symmetry.space_group_name_H-M   'P 1'
#
loop_
_entity.id
_entity.type
_entity.pdbx_description
1 polymer ?
#
loop_
_entity_poly.entity_id
_entity_poly.type
_entity_poly.pdbx_seq_one_letter_code
_entity_poly.pdbx_strand_id
1 'polypeptide(L)'
;MDASLKSKEKRKEWTWKQQTDLIKWQGASMDGPLLRLENPELAALALECFDCILRYCGDIPLTPATSEVKCVYTVLMHCHKHMPLRDEIYCQLMKQTISNKSENSDSPQRAWRLLSIVAAYFACSDLLKPYLMEHLTSAASDRRRVCHGTAA
;
A
#
# COMPACT_ATOMS: atom_id res chain seq x y z
N MET A 1 -42.29 -7.43 1.48
CA MET A 1 -41.23 -6.68 2.19
C MET A 1 -39.82 -7.05 1.70
N ASP A 2 -39.66 -8.09 0.89
CA ASP A 2 -38.37 -8.63 0.42
C ASP A 2 -37.58 -7.80 -0.61
N ALA A 3 -38.25 -7.03 -1.47
CA ALA A 3 -37.57 -6.27 -2.53
C ALA A 3 -36.68 -5.14 -1.96
N SER A 4 -37.08 -4.55 -0.83
CA SER A 4 -36.34 -3.48 -0.16
C SER A 4 -35.08 -4.01 0.56
N LEU A 5 -35.15 -5.24 1.09
CA LEU A 5 -34.02 -5.91 1.74
C LEU A 5 -32.96 -6.32 0.71
N LYS A 6 -33.37 -6.93 -0.42
CA LYS A 6 -32.46 -7.31 -1.51
C LYS A 6 -31.73 -6.12 -2.15
N SER A 7 -32.41 -4.97 -2.28
CA SER A 7 -31.80 -3.74 -2.79
C SER A 7 -30.75 -3.17 -1.83
N LYS A 8 -31.05 -3.17 -0.52
CA LYS A 8 -30.10 -2.76 0.53
C LYS A 8 -28.90 -3.69 0.61
N GLU A 9 -29.09 -5.01 0.49
CA GLU A 9 -28.00 -5.99 0.46
C GLU A 9 -27.10 -5.85 -0.77
N LYS A 10 -27.67 -5.72 -1.96
CA LYS A 10 -26.88 -5.47 -3.18
C LYS A 10 -26.08 -4.17 -3.10
N ARG A 11 -26.68 -3.09 -2.57
CA ARG A 11 -25.97 -1.82 -2.35
C ARG A 11 -24.85 -1.98 -1.31
N LYS A 12 -25.10 -2.68 -0.21
CA LYS A 12 -24.08 -2.99 0.80
C LYS A 12 -22.95 -3.83 0.21
N GLU A 13 -23.25 -4.90 -0.50
CA GLU A 13 -22.27 -5.80 -1.15
C GLU A 13 -21.41 -5.04 -2.16
N TRP A 14 -22.03 -4.19 -3.00
CA TRP A 14 -21.31 -3.31 -3.91
C TRP A 14 -20.36 -2.36 -3.18
N THR A 15 -20.82 -1.75 -2.09
CA THR A 15 -20.01 -0.83 -1.26
C THR A 15 -18.82 -1.56 -0.62
N TRP A 16 -19.06 -2.76 -0.08
CA TRP A 16 -17.99 -3.59 0.51
C TRP A 16 -16.97 -4.02 -0.53
N LYS A 17 -17.40 -4.45 -1.74
CA LYS A 17 -16.48 -4.81 -2.82
C LYS A 17 -15.56 -3.63 -3.16
N GLN A 18 -16.13 -2.44 -3.37
CA GLN A 18 -15.37 -1.23 -3.63
C GLN A 18 -14.35 -0.95 -2.52
N GLN A 19 -14.76 -1.02 -1.25
CA GLN A 19 -13.86 -0.80 -0.12
C GLN A 19 -12.75 -1.86 -0.04
N THR A 20 -13.05 -3.13 -0.33
CA THR A 20 -12.03 -4.19 -0.33
C THR A 20 -11.08 -4.08 -1.50
N ASP A 21 -11.50 -3.52 -2.63
CA ASP A 21 -10.64 -3.35 -3.79
C ASP A 21 -9.65 -2.19 -3.58
N LEU A 22 -10.02 -1.18 -2.79
CA LEU A 22 -9.11 -0.10 -2.39
C LEU A 22 -7.87 -0.59 -1.62
N ILE A 23 -7.96 -1.72 -0.91
CA ILE A 23 -6.85 -2.27 -0.13
C ILE A 23 -6.07 -3.39 -0.83
N LYS A 24 -6.51 -3.82 -2.03
CA LYS A 24 -5.80 -4.84 -2.82
C LYS A 24 -4.79 -4.19 -3.76
N TRP A 25 -3.78 -4.95 -4.15
CA TRP A 25 -2.78 -4.52 -5.12
C TRP A 25 -3.39 -3.86 -6.36
N GLN A 26 -2.70 -2.82 -6.83
CA GLN A 26 -2.94 -2.22 -8.14
C GLN A 26 -1.60 -2.02 -8.85
N GLY A 27 -1.58 -2.22 -10.16
CA GLY A 27 -0.39 -2.07 -11.00
C GLY A 27 -0.26 -0.71 -11.70
N ALA A 28 -1.16 0.24 -11.44
CA ALA A 28 -1.20 1.55 -12.09
C ALA A 28 -1.27 2.67 -11.05
N SER A 29 -0.89 3.88 -11.45
CA SER A 29 -0.90 5.08 -10.62
C SER A 29 -2.29 5.35 -10.02
N MET A 30 -2.31 5.99 -8.85
CA MET A 30 -3.55 6.34 -8.16
C MET A 30 -4.11 7.68 -8.61
N ASP A 31 -5.43 7.79 -8.62
CA ASP A 31 -6.13 9.06 -8.82
C ASP A 31 -6.13 9.95 -7.56
N GLY A 32 -5.94 9.35 -6.38
CA GLY A 32 -5.93 10.05 -5.10
C GLY A 32 -5.32 9.23 -3.97
N PRO A 33 -4.97 9.86 -2.83
CA PRO A 33 -4.42 9.18 -1.66
C PRO A 33 -5.44 8.23 -1.04
N LEU A 34 -4.96 7.21 -0.32
CA LEU A 34 -5.82 6.25 0.39
C LEU A 34 -6.46 6.88 1.63
N LEU A 35 -5.71 7.72 2.34
CA LEU A 35 -6.16 8.46 3.49
C LEU A 35 -6.57 9.88 3.10
N ARG A 36 -7.46 10.46 3.91
CA ARG A 36 -7.83 11.87 3.76
C ARG A 36 -6.67 12.74 4.24
N LEU A 37 -5.95 13.33 3.30
CA LEU A 37 -4.91 14.31 3.56
C LEU A 37 -5.50 15.72 3.44
N GLU A 38 -5.34 16.54 4.48
CA GLU A 38 -5.93 17.89 4.53
C GLU A 38 -5.22 18.89 3.61
N ASN A 39 -3.94 18.66 3.31
CA ASN A 39 -3.14 19.51 2.44
C ASN A 39 -3.01 18.88 1.03
N PRO A 40 -3.44 19.57 -0.05
CA PRO A 40 -3.28 19.11 -1.43
C PRO A 40 -1.83 18.80 -1.84
N GLU A 41 -0.85 19.50 -1.27
CA GLU A 41 0.57 19.22 -1.53
C GLU A 41 0.95 17.84 -0.99
N LEU A 42 0.48 17.48 0.21
CA LEU A 42 0.71 16.14 0.77
C LEU A 42 0.05 15.07 -0.09
N ALA A 43 -1.13 15.35 -0.66
CA ALA A 43 -1.76 14.43 -1.61
C ALA A 43 -0.88 14.21 -2.85
N ALA A 44 -0.31 15.26 -3.43
CA ALA A 44 0.61 15.14 -4.56
C ALA A 44 1.86 14.31 -4.21
N LEU A 45 2.45 14.53 -3.03
CA LEU A 45 3.60 13.76 -2.56
C LEU A 45 3.24 12.29 -2.28
N ALA A 46 2.05 12.02 -1.77
CA ALA A 46 1.57 10.65 -1.58
C ALA A 46 1.44 9.89 -2.92
N LEU A 47 0.95 10.57 -3.96
CA LEU A 47 0.87 10.00 -5.31
C LEU A 47 2.26 9.77 -5.91
N GLU A 48 3.19 10.70 -5.73
CA GLU A 48 4.60 10.53 -6.13
C GLU A 48 5.25 9.33 -5.44
N CYS A 49 5.03 9.16 -4.13
CA CYS A 49 5.50 8.00 -3.39
C CYS A 49 4.92 6.70 -3.93
N PHE A 50 3.62 6.67 -4.26
CA PHE A 50 3.00 5.47 -4.82
C PHE A 50 3.61 5.09 -6.17
N ASP A 51 3.84 6.09 -7.01
CA ASP A 51 4.54 5.94 -8.29
C ASP A 51 5.98 5.43 -8.12
N CYS A 52 6.66 5.82 -7.04
CA CYS A 52 7.97 5.27 -6.67
C CYS A 52 7.85 3.82 -6.18
N ILE A 53 6.81 3.47 -5.42
CA ILE A 53 6.55 2.11 -4.96
C ILE A 53 6.32 1.19 -6.16
N LEU A 54 5.45 1.57 -7.11
CA LEU A 54 5.18 0.77 -8.31
C LEU A 54 6.47 0.54 -9.14
N ARG A 55 7.28 1.58 -9.34
CA ARG A 55 8.56 1.49 -10.04
C ARG A 55 9.55 0.58 -9.32
N TYR A 56 9.64 0.70 -8.01
CA TYR A 56 10.50 -0.14 -7.18
C TYR A 56 10.07 -1.61 -7.21
N CYS A 57 8.76 -1.87 -7.17
CA CYS A 57 8.20 -3.22 -7.28
C CYS A 57 8.30 -3.78 -8.71
N GLY A 58 8.59 -2.93 -9.70
CA GLY A 58 8.64 -3.31 -11.11
C GLY A 58 7.25 -3.52 -11.72
N ASP A 59 6.22 -2.92 -11.14
CA ASP A 59 4.84 -2.90 -11.64
C ASP A 59 4.67 -1.90 -12.80
N ILE A 60 5.47 -0.82 -12.81
CA ILE A 60 5.57 0.14 -13.92
C ILE A 60 7.05 0.41 -14.24
N PRO A 61 7.39 0.81 -15.49
CA PRO A 61 8.78 0.97 -15.88
C PRO A 61 9.49 2.11 -15.14
N LEU A 62 10.77 1.87 -14.83
CA LEU A 62 11.70 2.91 -14.43
C LEU A 62 11.92 3.90 -15.57
N THR A 63 12.35 5.11 -15.23
CA THR A 63 12.71 6.15 -16.21
C THR A 63 14.19 6.49 -16.08
N PRO A 64 14.82 7.14 -17.08
CA PRO A 64 16.20 7.62 -16.93
C PRO A 64 16.40 8.56 -15.74
N ALA A 65 15.35 9.28 -15.32
CA ALA A 65 15.39 10.15 -14.15
C ALA A 65 15.23 9.38 -12.83
N THR A 66 14.57 8.22 -12.85
CA THR A 66 14.08 7.50 -11.65
C THR A 66 14.60 6.07 -11.62
N SER A 67 15.68 5.85 -10.87
CA SER A 67 16.23 4.52 -10.54
C SER A 67 15.58 3.93 -9.28
N GLU A 68 15.72 2.62 -9.04
CA GLU A 68 15.24 1.96 -7.81
C GLU A 68 15.71 2.66 -6.52
N VAL A 69 16.99 3.03 -6.43
CA VAL A 69 17.56 3.73 -5.27
C VAL A 69 16.88 5.08 -5.03
N LYS A 70 16.62 5.83 -6.11
CA LYS A 70 15.87 7.10 -6.04
C LYS A 70 14.45 6.88 -5.57
N CYS A 71 13.76 5.81 -6.00
CA CYS A 71 12.42 5.49 -5.51
C CYS A 71 12.41 5.29 -3.99
N VAL A 72 13.33 4.48 -3.47
CA VAL A 72 13.46 4.24 -2.02
C VAL A 72 13.78 5.55 -1.28
N TYR A 73 14.74 6.32 -1.81
CA TYR A 73 15.13 7.60 -1.22
C TYR A 73 13.97 8.59 -1.17
N THR A 74 13.20 8.74 -2.25
CA THR A 74 12.02 9.63 -2.30
C THR A 74 11.00 9.25 -1.24
N VAL A 75 10.66 7.96 -1.12
CA VAL A 75 9.72 7.47 -0.11
C VAL A 75 10.22 7.79 1.31
N LEU A 76 11.48 7.48 1.62
CA LEU A 76 12.06 7.74 2.93
C LEU A 76 12.16 9.24 3.25
N MET A 77 12.53 10.05 2.26
CA MET A 77 12.62 11.51 2.40
C MET A 77 11.27 12.14 2.72
N HIS A 78 10.21 11.71 2.03
CA HIS A 78 8.86 12.22 2.27
C HIS A 78 8.33 11.78 3.63
N CYS A 79 8.58 10.53 4.04
CA CYS A 79 8.25 10.04 5.39
C CYS A 79 9.00 10.78 6.50
N HIS A 80 10.25 11.17 6.24
CA HIS A 80 11.08 11.95 7.17
C HIS A 80 10.52 13.38 7.33
N LYS A 81 10.26 14.07 6.22
CA LYS A 81 9.83 15.48 6.21
C LYS A 81 8.38 15.68 6.63
N HIS A 82 7.50 14.73 6.32
CA HIS A 82 6.06 14.88 6.48
C HIS A 82 5.49 13.71 7.28
N MET A 83 5.39 13.89 8.60
CA MET A 83 4.82 12.89 9.49
C MET A 83 3.43 12.37 9.06
N PRO A 84 2.50 13.21 8.54
CA PRO A 84 1.20 12.73 8.06
C PRO A 84 1.28 11.75 6.87
N LEU A 85 2.38 11.73 6.12
CA LEU A 85 2.55 10.78 5.01
C LEU A 85 2.89 9.38 5.48
N ARG A 86 3.38 9.19 6.70
CA ARG A 86 3.85 7.87 7.16
C ARG A 86 2.74 6.82 7.07
N ASP A 87 1.58 7.13 7.64
CA ASP A 87 0.43 6.21 7.62
C ASP A 87 -0.09 5.96 6.20
N GLU A 88 -0.09 6.99 5.35
CA GLU A 88 -0.43 6.86 3.94
C GLU A 88 0.53 5.89 3.23
N ILE A 89 1.84 6.03 3.44
CA ILE A 89 2.86 5.15 2.84
C ILE A 89 2.73 3.73 3.38
N TYR A 90 2.45 3.54 4.67
CA TYR A 90 2.16 2.20 5.21
C TYR A 90 0.95 1.57 4.54
N CYS A 91 -0.16 2.31 4.39
CA CYS A 91 -1.35 1.83 3.69
C CYS A 91 -1.05 1.45 2.23
N GLN A 92 -0.30 2.28 1.52
CA GLN A 92 0.13 2.03 0.14
C GLN A 92 1.00 0.77 0.02
N LEU A 93 1.95 0.58 0.94
CA LEU A 93 2.83 -0.60 0.97
C LEU A 93 2.06 -1.86 1.32
N MET A 94 1.19 -1.80 2.34
CA MET A 94 0.29 -2.90 2.70
C MET A 94 -0.57 -3.30 1.49
N LYS A 95 -1.15 -2.33 0.78
CA LYS A 95 -1.92 -2.56 -0.44
C LYS A 95 -1.13 -3.35 -1.49
N GLN A 96 0.14 -3.01 -1.73
CA GLN A 96 0.98 -3.73 -2.70
C GLN A 96 1.41 -5.14 -2.22
N THR A 97 1.16 -5.51 -0.96
CA THR A 97 1.38 -6.86 -0.44
C THR A 97 0.10 -7.72 -0.40
N ILE A 98 -1.08 -7.10 -0.50
CA ILE A 98 -2.39 -7.79 -0.41
C ILE A 98 -2.85 -8.21 -1.80
N SER A 99 -3.00 -9.51 -2.01
CA SER A 99 -3.49 -10.09 -3.28
C SER A 99 -2.77 -9.54 -4.51
N ASN A 100 -1.44 -9.41 -4.42
CA ASN A 100 -0.61 -8.90 -5.51
C ASN A 100 -0.66 -9.86 -6.72
N LYS A 101 -1.14 -9.33 -7.85
CA LYS A 101 -1.33 -10.03 -9.13
C LYS A 101 -0.42 -9.48 -10.24
N SER A 102 0.69 -8.86 -9.86
CA SER A 102 1.67 -8.35 -10.82
C SER A 102 2.15 -9.44 -11.76
N GLU A 103 2.39 -9.07 -13.01
CA GLU A 103 3.09 -9.94 -13.98
C GLU A 103 4.56 -10.13 -13.60
N ASN A 104 5.11 -9.21 -12.79
CA ASN A 104 6.44 -9.33 -12.22
C ASN A 104 6.40 -10.18 -10.94
N SER A 105 6.96 -11.39 -11.01
CA SER A 105 6.99 -12.33 -9.88
C SER A 105 7.72 -11.81 -8.64
N ASP A 106 8.62 -10.83 -8.79
CA ASP A 106 9.38 -10.24 -7.69
C ASP A 106 8.62 -9.10 -6.99
N SER A 107 7.57 -8.56 -7.61
CA SER A 107 6.81 -7.41 -7.10
C SER A 107 6.32 -7.59 -5.66
N PRO A 108 5.70 -8.71 -5.26
CA PRO A 108 5.28 -8.92 -3.88
C PRO A 108 6.46 -8.86 -2.89
N GLN A 109 7.57 -9.53 -3.22
CA GLN A 109 8.74 -9.59 -2.35
C GLN A 109 9.43 -8.22 -2.24
N ARG A 110 9.45 -7.45 -3.33
CA ARG A 110 9.94 -6.06 -3.34
C ARG A 110 9.06 -5.16 -2.48
N ALA A 111 7.74 -5.27 -2.55
CA ALA A 111 6.82 -4.51 -1.69
C ALA A 111 7.08 -4.78 -0.21
N TRP A 112 7.25 -6.07 0.17
CA TRP A 112 7.62 -6.46 1.53
C TRP A 112 8.97 -5.88 1.96
N ARG A 113 9.98 -5.95 1.10
CA ARG A 113 11.31 -5.36 1.38
C ARG A 113 11.21 -3.86 1.63
N LEU A 114 10.42 -3.12 0.85
CA LEU A 114 10.23 -1.69 1.04
C LEU A 114 9.46 -1.38 2.33
N LEU A 115 8.45 -2.18 2.67
CA LEU A 115 7.74 -2.10 3.96
C LEU A 115 8.71 -2.27 5.15
N SER A 116 9.58 -3.29 5.11
CA SER A 116 10.59 -3.52 6.14
C SER A 116 11.57 -2.35 6.25
N ILE A 117 11.99 -1.78 5.13
CA ILE A 117 12.86 -0.59 5.11
C ILE A 117 12.13 0.58 5.79
N VAL A 118 10.90 0.91 5.40
CA VAL A 118 10.15 2.02 6.02
C VAL A 118 9.97 1.80 7.53
N ALA A 119 9.63 0.57 7.95
CA ALA A 119 9.46 0.22 9.35
C ALA A 119 10.74 0.28 10.19
N ALA A 120 11.91 0.15 9.57
CA ALA A 120 13.19 0.30 10.26
C ALA A 120 13.52 1.77 10.61
N TYR A 121 12.98 2.73 9.86
CA TYR A 121 13.27 4.16 10.04
C TYR A 121 12.14 4.95 10.71
N PHE A 122 10.88 4.54 10.51
CA PHE A 122 9.71 5.28 10.95
C PHE A 122 8.72 4.37 11.64
N ALA A 123 8.00 4.90 12.64
CA ALA A 123 6.83 4.24 13.19
C ALA A 123 5.56 4.77 12.49
N CYS A 124 4.57 3.89 12.33
CA CYS A 124 3.18 4.28 12.05
C CYS A 124 2.52 4.91 13.29
N SER A 125 1.36 5.55 13.11
CA SER A 125 0.56 6.06 14.23
C SER A 125 -0.03 4.93 15.08
N ASP A 126 -0.41 5.26 16.32
CA ASP A 126 -1.12 4.32 17.20
C ASP A 126 -2.49 3.89 16.63
N LEU A 127 -3.08 4.69 15.74
CA LEU A 127 -4.32 4.35 15.06
C LEU A 127 -4.10 3.25 14.01
N LEU A 128 -3.02 3.33 13.24
CA LEU A 128 -2.71 2.34 12.19
C LEU A 128 -2.06 1.08 12.75
N LYS A 129 -1.29 1.21 13.84
CA LYS A 129 -0.52 0.12 14.47
C LYS A 129 -1.26 -1.21 14.63
N PRO A 130 -2.47 -1.29 15.21
CA PRO A 130 -3.16 -2.57 15.35
C PRO A 130 -3.44 -3.26 14.01
N TYR A 131 -3.78 -2.50 12.97
CA TYR A 131 -4.04 -3.03 11.62
C TYR A 131 -2.76 -3.50 10.94
N LEU A 132 -1.68 -2.73 11.08
CA LEU A 132 -0.37 -3.13 10.59
C LEU A 132 0.08 -4.44 11.26
N MET A 133 -0.02 -4.54 12.59
CA MET A 133 0.39 -5.74 13.32
C MET A 133 -0.42 -6.98 12.93
N GLU A 134 -1.74 -6.84 12.75
CA GLU A 134 -2.59 -7.93 12.26
C GLU A 134 -2.18 -8.37 10.85
N HIS A 135 -1.92 -7.42 9.95
CA HIS A 135 -1.46 -7.70 8.59
C HIS A 135 -0.12 -8.44 8.57
N LEU A 136 0.87 -7.98 9.36
CA LEU A 136 2.16 -8.65 9.50
C LEU A 136 2.01 -10.06 10.06
N THR A 137 1.21 -10.23 11.12
CA THR A 137 0.98 -11.52 11.77
C THR A 137 0.29 -12.50 10.82
N SER A 138 -0.75 -12.05 10.11
CA SER A 138 -1.46 -12.85 9.10
C SER A 138 -0.51 -13.27 7.97
N ALA A 139 0.28 -12.34 7.43
CA ALA A 139 1.26 -12.64 6.38
C ALA A 139 2.35 -13.61 6.85
N ALA A 140 2.83 -13.48 8.08
CA ALA A 140 3.81 -14.40 8.67
C ALA A 140 3.22 -15.79 8.92
N SER A 141 1.94 -15.90 9.31
CA SER A 141 1.31 -17.20 9.55
C SER A 141 1.00 -18.00 8.28
N ASP A 142 0.91 -17.33 7.13
CA ASP A 142 0.57 -17.93 5.85
C ASP A 142 1.81 -18.56 5.17
N ARG A 143 2.11 -19.82 5.55
CA ARG A 143 3.24 -20.61 5.00
C ARG A 143 3.16 -20.84 3.47
N ARG A 144 2.06 -20.46 2.81
CA ARG A 144 1.88 -20.58 1.35
C ARG A 144 2.35 -19.34 0.59
N ARG A 145 2.63 -18.22 1.28
CA ARG A 145 3.12 -17.00 0.63
C ARG A 145 4.63 -17.06 0.46
N VAL A 146 5.09 -16.72 -0.75
CA VAL A 146 6.51 -16.66 -1.15
C VAL A 146 7.35 -15.78 -0.21
N CYS A 147 6.73 -14.85 0.52
CA CYS A 147 7.37 -13.85 1.38
C CYS A 147 7.40 -14.19 2.89
N HIS A 148 7.07 -15.43 3.29
CA HIS A 148 7.01 -15.86 4.71
C HIS A 148 8.26 -15.46 5.54
N GLY A 149 9.47 -15.54 4.96
CA GLY A 149 10.72 -15.23 5.66
C GLY A 149 11.04 -13.73 5.83
N THR A 150 10.28 -12.81 5.23
CA THR A 150 10.50 -11.35 5.35
C THR A 150 9.47 -10.69 6.28
N ALA A 151 8.36 -11.35 6.55
CA ALA A 151 7.32 -10.89 7.47
C ALA A 151 7.48 -11.43 8.90
N ALA A 152 8.30 -12.46 9.11
CA ALA A 152 8.59 -13.09 10.40
C ALA A 152 9.71 -12.38 11.17
#